data_AF-A0A1M6SPS0-F1
#
_entry.id   AF-A0A1M6SPS0-F1
#
_cell.length_a   1.000
_cell.length_b   1.000
_cell.length_c   1.000
_cell.angle_alpha   90.00
_cell.angle_beta   90.00
_cell.angle_gamma   90.00
#
_symmetry.space_group_name_H-M   'P 1'
#
loop_
_entity.id
_entity.type
_entity.pdbx_description
1 polymer ?
#
loop_
_entity_poly.entity_id
_entity_poly.type
_entity_poly.pdbx_seq_one_letter_code
_entity_poly.pdbx_strand_id
1 'polypeptide(L)'
;MKPMRHSQHTDSEILHLLYEADAGISVAEICRTAHISLRTFYRWRRRYGSLTPPALLLMKELQAENRRLRALVDKLSERSHEAVGSASPPAPRLAPRPDHGFGPRVSPEQMRGASLGRFASVRGTR
;
A
#
# COMPACT_ATOMS: atom_id res chain seq x y z
N MET A 1 -17.00 24.71 -3.81
CA MET A 1 -16.60 24.18 -2.49
C MET A 1 -15.36 24.94 -2.01
N LYS A 2 -15.33 25.46 -0.78
CA LYS A 2 -14.15 26.19 -0.27
C LYS A 2 -12.99 25.20 -0.03
N PRO A 3 -11.77 25.47 -0.50
CA PRO A 3 -10.62 24.63 -0.19
C PRO A 3 -10.40 24.62 1.32
N MET A 4 -10.21 23.42 1.89
CA MET A 4 -9.93 23.27 3.31
C MET A 4 -8.61 23.93 3.65
N ARG A 5 -8.62 24.84 4.64
CA ARG A 5 -7.41 25.48 5.14
C ARG A 5 -6.47 24.43 5.72
N HIS A 6 -5.25 24.39 5.21
CA HIS A 6 -4.18 23.55 5.72
C HIS A 6 -3.78 24.02 7.13
N SER A 7 -3.29 23.10 7.97
CA SER A 7 -2.74 23.45 9.28
C SER A 7 -1.50 24.32 9.07
N GLN A 8 -1.41 25.44 9.77
CA GLN A 8 -0.21 26.31 9.74
C GLN A 8 1.00 25.65 10.42
N HIS A 9 0.76 24.63 11.24
CA HIS A 9 1.81 23.94 12.00
C HIS A 9 2.26 22.68 11.27
N THR A 10 3.59 22.49 11.22
CA THR A 10 4.21 21.26 10.71
C THR A 10 4.06 20.11 11.70
N ASP A 11 4.09 18.86 11.21
CA ASP A 11 4.01 17.68 12.09
C ASP A 11 5.11 17.66 13.16
N SER A 12 6.30 18.18 12.82
CA SER A 12 7.43 18.27 13.75
C SER A 12 7.19 19.31 14.85
N GLU A 13 6.63 20.47 14.53
CA GLU A 13 6.23 21.48 15.53
C GLU A 13 5.15 20.95 16.46
N ILE A 14 4.13 20.28 15.91
CA ILE A 14 3.04 19.69 16.71
C ILE A 14 3.61 18.73 17.75
N LEU A 15 4.58 17.91 17.37
CA LEU A 15 5.19 16.92 18.25
C LEU A 15 6.15 17.52 19.27
N HIS A 16 6.82 18.62 18.93
CA HIS A 16 7.59 19.39 19.90
C HIS A 16 6.68 19.95 21.00
N LEU A 17 5.54 20.55 20.63
CA LEU A 17 4.57 21.09 21.59
C LEU A 17 3.93 20.00 22.46
N LEU A 18 3.73 18.79 21.92
CA LEU A 18 3.25 17.65 22.71
C LEU A 18 4.32 17.16 23.69
N TYR A 19 5.59 17.13 23.27
CA TYR A 19 6.70 16.77 24.14
C TYR A 19 6.91 17.76 25.28
N GLU A 20 6.79 19.07 25.03
CA GLU A 20 6.82 20.10 26.08
C GLU A 20 5.76 19.86 27.16
N ALA A 21 4.55 19.45 26.75
CA ALA A 21 3.48 19.11 27.69
C ALA A 21 3.80 17.86 28.51
N ASP A 22 4.40 16.84 27.90
CA ASP A 22 4.82 15.62 28.60
C ASP A 22 6.06 15.88 29.50
N ALA A 23 6.88 16.87 29.18
CA ALA A 23 7.99 17.37 30.01
C ALA A 23 7.53 18.23 31.20
N GLY A 24 6.23 18.50 31.32
CA GLY A 24 5.62 19.18 32.47
C GLY A 24 5.25 20.64 32.25
N ILE A 25 5.40 21.20 31.04
CA ILE A 25 4.95 22.56 30.73
C ILE A 25 3.42 22.59 30.68
N SER A 26 2.82 23.65 31.22
CA SER A 26 1.36 23.76 31.27
C SER A 26 0.76 23.86 29.86
N VAL A 27 -0.27 23.05 29.59
CA VAL A 27 -0.96 23.07 28.29
C VAL A 27 -1.55 24.46 27.98
N ALA A 28 -1.94 25.22 29.00
CA ALA A 28 -2.44 26.58 28.84
C ALA A 28 -1.36 27.57 28.37
N GLU A 29 -0.11 27.38 28.77
CA GLU A 29 1.02 28.17 28.30
C GLU A 29 1.39 27.79 26.86
N ILE A 30 1.45 26.50 26.56
CA ILE A 30 1.68 25.99 25.20
C ILE A 30 0.62 26.52 24.22
N CYS A 31 -0.65 26.55 24.62
CA CYS A 31 -1.71 27.09 23.78
C CYS A 31 -1.55 28.59 23.51
N ARG A 32 -1.05 29.35 24.50
CA ARG A 32 -0.77 30.79 24.36
C ARG A 32 0.43 31.05 23.46
N THR A 33 1.55 30.35 23.67
CA THR A 33 2.77 30.53 22.89
C THR A 33 2.61 30.07 21.45
N ALA A 34 1.98 28.91 21.23
CA ALA A 34 1.74 28.37 19.89
C ALA A 34 0.52 28.99 19.17
N HIS A 35 -0.22 29.90 19.82
CA HIS A 35 -1.41 30.56 19.26
C HIS A 35 -2.49 29.56 18.81
N ILE A 36 -2.70 28.51 19.59
CA ILE A 36 -3.65 27.44 19.29
C ILE A 36 -4.74 27.35 20.36
N SER A 37 -5.91 26.86 19.95
CA SER A 37 -6.95 26.52 20.91
C SER A 37 -6.63 25.22 21.65
N LEU A 38 -7.11 25.10 22.89
CA LEU A 38 -7.01 23.88 23.68
C LEU A 38 -7.60 22.65 22.95
N ARG A 39 -8.69 22.86 22.20
CA ARG A 39 -9.30 21.82 21.34
C ARG A 39 -8.34 21.33 20.27
N THR A 40 -7.57 22.22 19.67
CA THR A 40 -6.54 21.87 18.67
C THR A 40 -5.46 21.01 19.29
N PHE A 41 -4.97 21.39 20.47
CA PHE A 41 -3.94 20.65 21.20
C PHE A 41 -4.36 19.21 21.49
N TYR A 42 -5.54 18.99 22.09
CA TYR A 42 -6.00 17.64 22.37
C TYR A 42 -6.33 16.82 21.12
N ARG A 43 -6.77 17.47 20.03
CA ARG A 43 -6.91 16.80 18.73
C ARG A 43 -5.55 16.31 18.21
N TRP A 44 -4.48 17.08 18.40
CA TRP A 44 -3.14 16.63 18.08
C TRP A 44 -2.67 15.52 19.01
N ARG A 45 -2.90 15.63 20.33
CA ARG A 45 -2.55 14.57 21.28
C ARG A 45 -3.22 13.23 20.94
N ARG A 46 -4.46 13.24 20.45
CA ARG A 46 -5.12 12.01 19.97
C ARG A 46 -4.50 11.44 18.70
N ARG A 47 -4.01 12.29 17.79
CA ARG A 47 -3.43 11.85 16.49
C ARG A 47 -1.96 11.47 16.59
N TYR A 48 -1.20 12.16 17.41
CA TYR A 48 0.25 12.07 17.49
C TYR A 48 0.77 11.69 18.88
N GLY A 49 -0.08 11.60 19.91
CA GLY A 49 0.36 11.29 21.28
C GLY A 49 0.90 9.86 21.47
N SER A 50 0.66 8.97 20.51
CA SER A 50 1.32 7.65 20.45
C SER A 50 2.68 7.69 19.77
N LEU A 51 3.04 8.82 19.16
CA LEU A 51 4.22 8.99 18.33
C LEU A 51 5.24 9.82 19.12
N THR A 52 6.31 9.18 19.57
CA THR A 52 7.41 9.88 20.24
C THR A 52 8.27 10.62 19.20
N PRO A 53 8.99 11.70 19.57
CA PRO A 53 9.90 12.41 18.67
C PRO A 53 10.89 11.52 17.88
N PRO A 54 11.53 10.48 18.46
CA PRO A 54 12.38 9.57 17.69
C PRO A 54 11.59 8.72 16.68
N ALA A 55 10.35 8.35 16.99
CA ALA A 55 9.49 7.59 16.08
C ALA A 55 9.12 8.40 14.82
N LEU A 56 9.07 9.74 14.89
CA LEU A 56 8.90 10.58 13.71
C LEU A 56 10.07 10.57 12.75
N LEU A 57 11.30 10.67 13.28
CA LEU A 57 12.50 10.70 12.47
C LEU A 57 12.59 9.38 11.69
N LEU A 58 12.41 8.27 12.41
CA LEU A 58 12.35 6.95 11.83
C LEU A 58 11.20 6.82 10.81
N MET A 59 10.02 7.37 11.09
CA MET A 59 8.89 7.34 10.15
C MET A 59 9.17 8.14 8.87
N LYS A 60 9.80 9.31 8.97
CA LYS A 60 10.19 10.10 7.78
C LYS A 60 11.25 9.38 6.95
N GLU A 61 12.23 8.76 7.60
CA GLU A 61 13.26 7.97 6.96
C GLU A 61 12.68 6.74 6.26
N LEU A 62 11.84 5.97 6.96
CA LEU A 62 11.12 4.83 6.37
C LEU A 62 10.23 5.24 5.20
N GLN A 63 9.57 6.40 5.27
CA GLN A 63 8.81 6.92 4.12
C GLN A 63 9.71 7.29 2.94
N ALA A 64 10.88 7.87 3.18
CA ALA A 64 11.84 8.20 2.13
C ALA A 64 12.39 6.93 1.47
N GLU A 65 12.76 5.92 2.28
CA GLU A 65 13.17 4.62 1.77
C GLU A 65 12.06 3.92 0.99
N ASN A 66 10.82 3.91 1.49
CA ASN A 66 9.70 3.29 0.79
C ASN A 66 9.47 3.95 -0.57
N ARG A 67 9.56 5.29 -0.66
CA ARG A 67 9.50 6.00 -1.95
C ARG A 67 10.63 5.60 -2.89
N ARG A 68 11.87 5.53 -2.38
CA ARG A 68 13.03 5.11 -3.18
C ARG A 68 12.86 3.67 -3.69
N LEU A 69 12.43 2.77 -2.83
CA LEU A 69 12.20 1.36 -3.16
C LEU A 69 11.11 1.21 -4.21
N ARG A 70 9.96 1.92 -4.05
CA ARG A 70 8.89 1.94 -5.05
C ARG A 70 9.40 2.43 -6.40
N ALA A 71 10.11 3.56 -6.44
CA ALA A 71 10.67 4.08 -7.68
C ALA A 71 11.66 3.10 -8.35
N LEU A 72 12.39 2.30 -7.56
CA LEU A 72 13.28 1.28 -8.11
C LEU A 72 12.48 0.08 -8.65
N VAL A 73 11.45 -0.36 -7.93
CA VAL A 73 10.54 -1.42 -8.38
C VAL A 73 9.84 -1.03 -9.67
N ASP A 74 9.36 0.21 -9.79
CA ASP A 74 8.72 0.73 -10.99
C ASP A 74 9.69 0.71 -12.18
N LYS A 75 10.92 1.19 -12.01
CA LYS A 75 11.96 1.13 -13.06
C LYS A 75 12.31 -0.30 -13.49
N LEU A 76 12.34 -1.24 -12.54
CA LEU A 76 12.63 -2.64 -12.85
C LEU A 76 11.46 -3.33 -13.57
N SER A 77 10.22 -3.03 -13.17
CA SER A 77 9.04 -3.58 -13.81
C SER A 77 8.92 -3.08 -15.25
N GLU A 78 9.15 -1.80 -15.51
CA GLU A 78 9.23 -1.22 -16.86
C GLU A 78 10.24 -1.97 -17.75
N ARG A 79 11.46 -2.18 -17.26
CA ARG A 79 12.49 -2.96 -17.96
C ARG A 79 12.07 -4.40 -18.28
N SER A 80 11.31 -5.03 -17.38
CA SER A 80 10.82 -6.39 -17.59
C SER A 80 9.71 -6.46 -18.64
N HIS A 81 8.89 -5.42 -18.77
CA HIS A 81 7.88 -5.29 -19.83
C HIS A 81 8.52 -5.00 -21.20
N GLU A 82 9.60 -4.20 -21.24
CA GLU A 82 10.38 -3.94 -22.46
C GLU A 82 11.05 -5.21 -23.02
N ALA A 83 11.56 -6.09 -22.14
CA ALA A 83 12.19 -7.35 -22.53
C ALA A 83 11.21 -8.32 -23.24
N VAL A 84 9.91 -8.23 -22.97
CA VAL A 84 8.87 -9.05 -23.63
C VAL A 84 8.44 -8.46 -24.99
N GLY A 85 8.73 -7.18 -25.25
CA GLY A 85 8.34 -6.49 -26.50
C GLY A 85 9.27 -6.69 -27.70
N SER A 86 10.43 -7.33 -27.53
CA SER A 86 11.47 -7.38 -28.58
C SER A 86 11.67 -8.73 -29.29
N ALA A 87 10.84 -9.75 -29.03
CA ALA A 87 10.97 -11.03 -29.73
C ALA A 87 9.64 -11.77 -29.94
N SER A 88 9.02 -11.57 -31.12
CA SER A 88 8.61 -12.67 -32.01
C SER A 88 8.00 -12.11 -33.31
N PRO A 89 8.47 -12.47 -34.52
CA PRO A 89 7.74 -12.19 -35.75
C PRO A 89 6.42 -13.00 -35.77
N PRO A 90 5.33 -12.49 -36.37
CA PRO A 90 4.08 -13.23 -36.40
C PRO A 90 4.26 -14.53 -37.18
N ALA A 91 4.04 -15.67 -36.51
CA ALA A 91 4.09 -16.98 -37.14
C ALA A 91 3.12 -17.03 -38.34
N PRO A 92 3.49 -17.68 -39.46
CA PRO A 92 2.60 -17.80 -40.60
C PRO A 92 1.36 -18.58 -40.17
N ARG A 93 0.18 -18.03 -40.45
CA ARG A 93 -1.10 -18.68 -40.17
C ARG A 93 -1.18 -19.97 -40.99
N LEU A 94 -0.94 -21.10 -40.34
CA LEU A 94 -1.19 -22.42 -40.92
C LEU A 94 -2.70 -22.57 -41.16
N ALA A 95 -3.05 -22.91 -42.40
CA ALA A 95 -4.42 -23.15 -42.85
C ALA A 95 -5.17 -24.16 -41.98
N PRO A 96 -6.52 -24.07 -41.87
CA PRO A 96 -7.30 -25.03 -41.11
C PRO A 96 -7.19 -26.42 -41.74
N ARG A 97 -6.83 -27.42 -40.93
CA ARG A 97 -6.77 -28.83 -41.36
C ARG A 97 -8.19 -29.38 -41.50
N PRO A 98 -8.47 -30.22 -42.52
CA PRO A 98 -9.79 -30.79 -42.70
C PRO A 98 -10.06 -31.85 -41.63
N ASP A 99 -11.29 -31.85 -41.16
CA ASP A 99 -11.84 -32.74 -40.15
C ASP A 99 -11.65 -34.21 -40.55
N HIS A 100 -10.94 -34.96 -39.72
CA HIS A 100 -10.90 -36.42 -39.80
C HIS A 100 -11.46 -37.01 -38.53
N GLY A 101 -12.71 -37.48 -38.66
CA GLY A 101 -13.10 -38.78 -38.11
C GLY A 101 -13.31 -38.85 -36.61
N PHE A 102 -14.57 -38.65 -36.23
CA PHE A 102 -15.29 -39.34 -35.17
C PHE A 102 -14.62 -40.64 -34.64
N GLY A 103 -14.24 -40.65 -33.36
CA GLY A 103 -13.76 -41.81 -32.59
C GLY A 103 -14.01 -41.59 -31.08
N PRO A 104 -14.20 -42.65 -30.27
CA PRO A 104 -15.35 -42.75 -29.37
C PRO A 104 -15.19 -42.11 -27.99
N ARG A 105 -16.33 -41.67 -27.45
CA ARG A 105 -16.58 -41.27 -26.06
C ARG A 105 -15.99 -42.28 -25.07
N VAL A 106 -15.13 -41.82 -24.17
CA VAL A 106 -14.77 -42.55 -22.95
C VAL A 106 -15.67 -42.07 -21.81
N SER A 107 -16.38 -43.01 -21.19
CA SER A 107 -17.38 -42.85 -20.13
C SER A 107 -16.83 -42.30 -18.79
N PRO A 108 -17.67 -41.73 -17.90
CA PRO A 108 -17.25 -40.79 -16.85
C PRO A 108 -16.73 -41.41 -15.53
N GLU A 109 -16.35 -42.69 -15.48
CA GLU A 109 -16.16 -43.40 -14.20
C GLU A 109 -14.71 -43.65 -13.75
N GLN A 110 -13.70 -43.14 -14.45
CA GLN A 110 -12.30 -43.37 -14.05
C GLN A 110 -11.46 -42.09 -14.04
N MET A 111 -11.64 -41.27 -12.99
CA MET A 111 -10.52 -40.66 -12.26
C MET A 111 -11.01 -40.11 -10.92
N ARG A 112 -11.06 -40.99 -9.92
CA ARG A 112 -10.87 -40.57 -8.52
C ARG A 112 -9.41 -40.19 -8.37
N GLY A 113 -9.12 -38.96 -7.95
CA GLY A 113 -7.80 -38.63 -7.40
C GLY A 113 -7.18 -37.35 -7.96
N ALA A 114 -7.24 -36.31 -7.13
CA ALA A 114 -6.24 -35.26 -6.99
C ALA A 114 -5.89 -34.38 -8.21
N SER A 115 -6.53 -33.22 -8.26
CA SER A 115 -5.78 -31.97 -8.46
C SER A 115 -6.48 -30.83 -7.71
N LEU A 116 -6.23 -30.75 -6.39
CA LEU A 116 -6.50 -29.53 -5.64
C LEU A 116 -5.51 -28.47 -6.12
N GLY A 117 -5.97 -27.64 -7.05
CA GLY A 117 -5.28 -26.42 -7.44
C GLY A 117 -5.11 -25.48 -6.25
N ARG A 118 -4.09 -24.63 -6.32
CA ARG A 118 -3.55 -23.75 -5.27
C ARG A 118 -4.51 -22.67 -4.72
N PHE A 119 -5.81 -22.75 -5.01
CA PHE A 119 -6.82 -21.73 -4.69
C PHE A 119 -8.21 -22.34 -4.37
N ALA A 120 -8.29 -23.47 -3.68
CA ALA A 120 -9.56 -23.94 -3.11
C ALA A 120 -9.92 -23.08 -1.88
N SER A 121 -10.69 -22.03 -2.16
CA SER A 121 -11.03 -20.94 -1.25
C SER A 121 -11.69 -21.42 0.05
N VAL A 122 -11.13 -20.98 1.18
CA VAL A 122 -11.80 -21.00 2.48
C VAL A 122 -13.08 -20.18 2.37
N ARG A 123 -14.23 -20.85 2.42
CA ARG A 123 -15.49 -20.24 2.87
C ARG A 123 -16.09 -21.17 3.91
N GLY A 124 -15.84 -20.85 5.17
CA GLY A 124 -16.67 -21.33 6.27
C GLY A 124 -17.95 -20.51 6.32
N THR A 125 -19.05 -21.17 6.68
CA THR A 125 -20.23 -20.52 7.28
C THR A 125 -20.79 -21.44 8.36
N ARG A 126 -20.74 -20.90 9.60
CA ARG A 126 -21.49 -21.19 10.83
C ARG A 126 -21.47 -22.60 11.43
#